data_AF-Q326N8-F1
#
_entry.id   AF-Q326N8-F1
#
_cell.length_a   1.000
_cell.length_b   1.000
_cell.length_c   1.000
_cell.angle_alpha   90.00
_cell.angle_beta   90.00
_cell.angle_gamma   90.00
#
_symmetry.space_group_name_H-M   'P 1'
#
loop_
_entity.id
_entity.type
_entity.pdbx_description
1 polymer ?
#
loop_
_entity_poly.entity_id
_entity_poly.type
_entity_poly.pdbx_seq_one_letter_code
_entity_poly.pdbx_strand_id
1 'polypeptide(L)' 'MCSGYHFNVKTVAASLRRQELSAKASQKFSPISYRAHGLPVSENLLTQDFYASGPNQKWAGDITYYYSSPTAGKHGAPGY' A
#
# COMPACT_ATOMS: atom_id res chain seq x y z
N MET A 1 -5.01 -18.71 -6.46
CA MET A 1 -5.70 -19.93 -5.97
C MET A 1 -5.61 -19.92 -4.45
N CYS A 2 -6.72 -19.88 -3.72
CA CYS A 2 -6.70 -20.17 -2.28
C CYS A 2 -6.66 -21.70 -2.12
N SER A 3 -5.56 -22.21 -1.57
CA SER A 3 -5.43 -23.62 -1.22
C SER A 3 -6.47 -23.96 -0.15
N GLY A 4 -7.46 -24.79 -0.49
CA GLY A 4 -8.66 -25.07 0.31
C GLY A 4 -8.42 -25.88 1.59
N TYR A 5 -7.43 -25.51 2.41
CA TYR A 5 -7.12 -26.20 3.65
C TYR A 5 -8.19 -25.95 4.71
N HIS A 6 -8.80 -27.02 5.20
CA HIS A 6 -9.70 -26.99 6.34
C HIS A 6 -8.88 -27.13 7.63
N PHE A 7 -8.83 -26.08 8.45
CA PHE A 7 -8.20 -26.13 9.76
C PHE A 7 -9.25 -26.18 10.86
N ASN A 8 -9.03 -27.00 11.89
CA ASN A 8 -9.88 -27.02 13.06
C ASN A 8 -9.63 -25.75 13.90
N VAL A 9 -10.69 -25.07 14.33
CA VAL A 9 -10.63 -23.86 15.17
C VAL A 9 -9.79 -24.07 16.43
N LYS A 10 -9.85 -25.26 17.04
CA LYS A 10 -9.03 -25.60 18.22
C LYS A 10 -7.53 -25.62 17.91
N THR A 11 -7.15 -26.11 16.73
CA THR A 11 -5.76 -26.11 16.28
C THR A 11 -5.26 -24.69 16.06
N VAL A 12 -6.07 -23.83 15.43
CA VAL A 12 -5.74 -22.42 15.24
C VAL A 12 -5.59 -21.71 16.59
N ALA A 13 -6.52 -21.93 17.52
CA ALA A 13 -6.47 -21.32 18.86
C ALA A 13 -5.24 -21.78 19.67
N ALA A 14 -4.90 -23.07 19.65
CA ALA A 14 -3.69 -23.58 20.29
C ALA A 14 -2.42 -22.99 19.66
N SER A 15 -2.40 -22.84 18.33
CA SER A 15 -1.30 -22.24 17.59
C SER A 15 -1.10 -20.76 17.95
N LEU A 16 -2.19 -19.98 18.03
CA LEU A 16 -2.14 -18.57 18.45
C LEU A 16 -1.59 -18.44 19.88
N ARG A 17 -2.08 -19.26 20.82
CA ARG A 17 -1.60 -19.26 22.22
C ARG A 17 -0.12 -19.61 22.34
N ARG A 18 0.35 -20.65 21.64
CA ARG A 18 1.77 -21.06 21.64
C ARG A 18 2.69 -19.96 21.14
N GLN A 19 2.19 -19.10 20.24
CA GLN A 19 2.94 -18.00 19.64
C GLN A 19 2.67 -16.66 20.32
N GLU A 20 1.92 -16.64 21.42
CA GLU A 20 1.52 -15.41 22.12
C GLU A 20 0.80 -14.40 21.22
N LEU A 21 0.13 -14.89 20.18
CA LEU A 21 -0.63 -14.07 19.23
C LEU A 21 -2.08 -13.92 19.69
N SER A 22 -2.63 -12.72 19.51
CA SER A 22 -4.04 -12.41 19.72
C SER A 22 -4.65 -11.80 18.46
N ALA A 23 -5.92 -12.12 18.20
CA ALA A 23 -6.65 -11.52 17.10
C ALA A 23 -6.88 -10.03 17.40
N LYS A 24 -6.47 -9.16 16.47
CA LYS A 24 -6.73 -7.72 16.54
C LYS A 24 -7.91 -7.38 15.63
N ALA A 25 -8.92 -6.70 16.17
CA ALA A 25 -10.02 -6.20 15.36
C ALA A 25 -9.49 -5.21 14.31
N SER A 26 -9.93 -5.37 13.07
CA SER A 26 -9.60 -4.41 12.01
C SER A 26 -10.18 -3.04 12.36
N GLN A 27 -9.38 -1.99 12.22
CA GLN A 27 -9.82 -0.61 12.38
C GLN A 27 -10.10 0.00 11.00
N LYS A 28 -11.15 0.80 10.89
CA LYS A 28 -11.45 1.53 9.65
C LYS A 28 -10.27 2.44 9.32
N PHE A 29 -9.69 2.28 8.13
CA PHE A 29 -8.69 3.20 7.62
C PHE A 29 -9.37 4.53 7.28
N SER A 30 -8.98 5.59 7.98
CA SER A 30 -9.37 6.95 7.67
C SER A 30 -8.14 7.69 7.16
N PRO A 31 -8.07 8.07 5.87
CA PRO A 31 -6.93 8.82 5.36
C PRO A 31 -6.87 10.16 6.11
N ILE A 32 -5.77 10.38 6.83
CA ILE A 32 -5.51 11.65 7.49
C ILE A 32 -5.07 12.63 6.40
N SER A 33 -5.84 13.71 6.20
CA SER A 33 -5.37 14.84 5.39
C SER A 33 -4.15 15.46 6.05
N TYR A 34 -3.18 15.92 5.25
CA TYR A 34 -1.95 16.53 5.74
C TYR A 34 -2.25 17.60 6.81
N ARG A 35 -1.62 17.47 7.97
CA ARG A 35 -1.60 18.50 9.02
C ARG A 35 -0.20 19.04 9.08
N ALA A 36 -0.05 20.36 9.02
CA ALA A 36 1.24 20.99 9.23
C ALA A 36 1.82 20.54 10.58
N HIS A 37 3.03 20.00 10.55
CA HIS A 37 3.75 19.52 11.72
C HIS A 37 5.12 20.20 11.80
N GLY A 38 5.55 20.56 13.01
CA GLY A 38 6.87 21.17 13.25
C GLY A 38 8.04 20.18 13.26
N LEU A 39 7.81 18.92 12.84
CA LEU A 39 8.87 17.92 12.72
C LEU A 39 9.81 18.27 11.57
N PRO A 40 11.12 18.02 11.71
CA PRO A 40 12.09 18.34 10.66
C PRO A 40 11.79 17.54 9.39
N VAL A 41 11.93 18.22 8.25
CA VAL A 41 11.91 17.57 6.93
C VAL A 41 13.27 16.88 6.73
N SER A 42 13.27 15.63 6.27
CA SER A 42 14.50 14.92 5.94
C SER A 42 15.27 15.63 4.83
N GLU A 43 16.59 15.63 4.91
CA GLU A 43 17.45 16.25 3.89
C GLU A 43 17.26 15.61 2.52
N ASN A 44 17.27 16.43 1.46
CA ASN A 44 17.26 15.95 0.08
C ASN A 44 18.66 15.42 -0.28
N LEU A 45 18.88 14.12 -0.10
CA LEU A 45 20.17 13.47 -0.32
C LEU A 45 20.65 13.48 -1.78
N LEU A 46 19.72 13.53 -2.74
CA LEU A 46 20.07 13.42 -4.16
C LEU A 46 20.33 14.78 -4.80
N THR A 47 19.67 15.85 -4.34
CA THR A 47 19.76 17.20 -4.95
C THR A 47 19.64 17.18 -6.48
N GLN A 48 18.76 16.31 -7.02
CA GLN A 48 18.57 16.04 -8.46
C GLN A 48 19.78 15.44 -9.20
N ASP A 49 20.83 15.01 -8.50
CA ASP A 49 21.89 14.19 -9.06
C ASP A 49 21.46 12.71 -9.07
N PHE A 50 21.12 12.22 -10.25
CA PHE A 50 20.74 10.82 -10.49
C PHE A 50 21.90 9.95 -10.98
N TYR A 51 23.11 10.49 -11.11
CA TYR A 51 24.25 9.70 -11.56
C TYR A 51 24.69 8.70 -10.48
N ALA A 52 24.88 7.43 -10.86
CA ALA A 52 25.37 6.36 -10.00
C ALA A 52 26.49 5.59 -10.70
N SER A 53 27.62 5.39 -10.03
CA SER A 53 28.76 4.64 -10.56
C SER A 53 28.57 3.12 -10.54
N GLY A 54 27.57 2.62 -9.81
CA GLY A 54 27.28 1.20 -9.66
C GLY A 54 25.86 0.93 -9.14
N PRO A 55 25.44 -0.35 -9.11
CA PRO A 55 24.12 -0.73 -8.63
C PRO A 55 23.92 -0.42 -7.15
N ASN A 56 22.67 -0.21 -6.73
CA ASN A 56 22.25 0.04 -5.35
C ASN A 56 22.86 1.30 -4.68
N GLN A 57 23.33 2.29 -5.45
CA GLN A 57 23.86 3.55 -4.92
C GLN A 57 22.77 4.62 -4.71
N LYS A 58 21.77 4.65 -5.59
CA LYS A 58 20.67 5.62 -5.58
C LYS A 58 19.38 4.91 -5.99
N TRP A 59 18.28 5.25 -5.32
CA TRP A 59 16.95 4.73 -5.61
C TRP A 59 16.03 5.95 -5.81
N ALA A 60 15.36 6.01 -6.95
CA ALA A 60 14.37 7.03 -7.27
C ALA A 60 13.13 6.33 -7.86
N GLY A 61 11.95 6.91 -7.64
CA GLY A 61 10.69 6.42 -8.19
C GLY A 61 9.76 7.59 -8.48
N ASP A 62 8.98 7.49 -9.54
CA ASP A 62 7.90 8.40 -9.88
C ASP A 62 6.55 7.68 -9.87
N ILE A 63 5.46 8.45 -9.83
CA ILE A 63 4.10 7.94 -9.98
C ILE A 63 3.48 8.68 -11.15
N THR A 64 3.18 7.94 -12.21
CA THR A 64 2.45 8.45 -13.36
C THR A 64 1.01 7.95 -13.30
N TYR A 65 0.05 8.86 -13.29
CA TYR A 65 -1.37 8.54 -13.34
C TYR A 65 -1.81 8.40 -14.80
N TYR A 66 -2.28 7.21 -15.17
CA TYR A 66 -2.91 6.98 -16.47
C TYR A 66 -4.42 6.92 -16.30
N TYR A 67 -5.13 7.71 -17.11
CA TYR A 67 -6.57 7.61 -17.24
C TYR A 67 -6.89 6.62 -18.36
N SER A 68 -7.76 5.64 -18.09
CA SER A 68 -8.41 4.88 -19.15
C SER A 68 -9.78 5.49 -19.39
N SER A 69 -10.09 5.78 -20.66
CA SER A 69 -11.47 6.02 -21.04
C SER A 69 -12.26 4.73 -20.77
N PRO A 70 -13.51 4.80 -20.29
CA PRO A 70 -14.34 3.62 -20.23
C PRO A 70 -14.56 3.13 -21.68
N THR A 71 -13.92 2.01 -22.03
CA THR A 71 -14.16 1.32 -23.30
C THR A 71 -15.65 1.09 -23.44
N ALA A 72 -16.19 1.57 -24.56
CA ALA A 72 -17.61 1.69 -24.86
C ALA A 72 -18.40 0.38 -24.65
N GLY A 73 -18.98 0.21 -23.47
CA GLY A 73 -20.19 -0.56 -23.26
C GLY A 73 -21.38 0.31 -23.66
N LYS A 74 -22.03 -0.05 -24.76
CA LYS A 74 -23.23 0.62 -25.28
C LYS A 74 -24.26 0.79 -24.16
N HIS A 75 -24.63 2.03 -23.82
CA HIS A 75 -25.97 2.52 -23.45
C HIS A 75 -25.85 3.89 -22.74
N GLY A 76 -26.30 4.97 -23.41
CA GLY A 76 -26.82 6.19 -22.76
C GLY A 76 -25.83 7.31 -22.40
N ALA A 77 -25.80 8.35 -23.24
CA ALA A 77 -25.25 9.69 -22.96
C ALA A 77 -26.24 10.52 -22.08
N PRO A 78 -26.07 11.85 -21.82
CA PRO A 78 -24.99 12.78 -22.20
C PRO A 78 -24.54 13.80 -21.12
N GLY A 79 -23.40 14.44 -21.38
CA GLY A 79 -23.20 15.91 -21.27
C GLY A 79 -23.14 16.58 -19.89
N TYR A 80 -21.97 17.15 -19.59
CA TYR A 80 -21.80 18.59 -19.31
C TYR A 80 -20.66 19.11 -20.20
#